data_AF-A0A8E0REA3-F1
#
_entry.id   AF-A0A8E0REA3-F1
#
_cell.length_a   1.000
_cell.length_b   1.000
_cell.length_c   1.000
_cell.angle_alpha   90.00
_cell.angle_beta   90.00
_cell.angle_gamma   90.00
#
_symmetry.space_group_name_H-M   'P 1'
#
loop_
_entity.id
_entity.type
_entity.pdbx_description
1 polymer ?
#
loop_
_entity_poly.entity_id
_entity_poly.type
_entity_poly.pdbx_seq_one_letter_code
_entity_poly.pdbx_strand_id
1 'polypeptide(L)'
;MYREKISDIQDNLTEENKTYFNDLYDAIFLNGALLYKEEAMLETSYNLLLDLLDAQNDGENAIKYFGMTPDEMADNILKKWKKRHQMNSEKLFGILVFLLYFGLILAVSTGFLKNHLVSHGLAIC
;
A
#
# COMPACT_ATOMS: atom_id res chain seq x y z
N MET A 1 15.74 -11.77 1.47
CA MET A 1 16.03 -12.80 0.45
C MET A 1 15.30 -12.53 -0.88
N TYR A 2 13.98 -12.28 -0.91
CA TYR A 2 13.29 -11.99 -2.19
C TYR A 2 13.55 -10.59 -2.77
N ARG A 3 13.80 -9.57 -1.93
CA ARG A 3 14.08 -8.19 -2.39
C ARG A 3 15.30 -8.10 -3.31
N GLU A 4 16.41 -8.73 -2.94
CA GLU A 4 17.64 -8.76 -3.76
C GLU A 4 17.40 -9.47 -5.09
N LYS A 5 16.73 -10.63 -5.05
CA LYS A 5 16.40 -11.39 -6.27
C LYS A 5 15.50 -10.62 -7.25
N ILE A 6 14.54 -9.84 -6.74
CA ILE A 6 13.69 -8.99 -7.58
C ILE A 6 14.53 -7.92 -8.26
N SER A 7 15.44 -7.27 -7.52
CA SER A 7 16.34 -6.25 -8.06
C SER A 7 17.21 -6.83 -9.18
N ASP A 8 17.83 -7.99 -8.97
CA ASP A 8 18.72 -8.61 -9.94
C ASP A 8 18.00 -8.95 -11.26
N ILE A 9 16.77 -9.44 -11.19
CA ILE A 9 16.00 -9.81 -12.39
C ILE A 9 15.45 -8.56 -13.10
N GLN A 10 15.04 -7.51 -12.36
CA GLN A 10 14.54 -6.27 -12.96
C GLN A 10 15.57 -5.60 -13.87
N ASP A 11 16.86 -5.78 -13.62
CA ASP A 11 17.93 -5.24 -14.45
C ASP A 11 18.11 -6.01 -15.78
N ASN A 12 17.49 -7.18 -15.91
CA ASN A 12 17.48 -7.98 -17.14
C ASN A 12 16.20 -7.81 -17.97
N LEU A 13 15.23 -7.03 -17.49
CA LEU A 13 14.02 -6.73 -18.25
C LEU A 13 14.27 -5.61 -19.29
N THR A 14 13.51 -5.63 -20.38
CA THR A 14 13.39 -4.46 -21.26
C THR A 14 12.73 -3.31 -20.52
N GLU A 15 12.97 -2.08 -20.95
CA GLU A 15 12.36 -0.88 -20.34
C GLU A 15 10.83 -0.93 -20.31
N GLU A 16 10.20 -1.50 -21.35
CA GLU A 16 8.75 -1.70 -21.42
C GLU A 16 8.26 -2.64 -20.31
N ASN A 17 8.88 -3.82 -20.19
CA ASN A 17 8.50 -4.82 -19.20
C ASN A 17 8.85 -4.38 -17.77
N LYS A 18 9.96 -3.65 -17.60
CA LYS A 18 10.36 -3.05 -16.33
C LYS A 18 9.35 -2.00 -15.88
N THR A 19 8.88 -1.15 -16.79
CA THR A 19 7.83 -0.16 -16.49
C THR A 19 6.54 -0.85 -16.06
N TYR A 20 6.06 -1.82 -16.85
CA TYR A 20 4.87 -2.60 -16.50
C TYR A 20 4.98 -3.24 -15.11
N PHE A 21 6.12 -3.87 -14.81
CA PHE A 21 6.31 -4.53 -13.52
C PHE A 21 6.36 -3.53 -12.36
N ASN A 22 7.00 -2.38 -12.54
CA ASN A 22 7.05 -1.35 -11.50
C ASN A 22 5.66 -0.81 -11.19
N ASP A 23 4.87 -0.52 -12.21
CA ASP A 23 3.48 -0.07 -12.05
C ASP A 23 2.65 -1.13 -11.31
N LEU A 24 2.82 -2.41 -11.66
CA LEU A 24 2.16 -3.54 -11.00
C LEU A 24 2.57 -3.64 -9.52
N TYR A 25 3.88 -3.55 -9.25
CA TYR A 25 4.42 -3.63 -7.90
C TYR A 25 3.92 -2.49 -7.01
N ASP A 26 3.88 -1.28 -7.54
CA ASP A 26 3.35 -0.10 -6.86
C ASP A 26 1.85 -0.23 -6.62
N ALA A 27 1.07 -0.69 -7.59
CA ALA A 27 -0.36 -0.95 -7.42
C ALA A 27 -0.64 -1.99 -6.33
N ILE A 28 0.14 -3.08 -6.28
CA ILE A 28 0.05 -4.09 -5.20
C ILE A 28 0.46 -3.47 -3.86
N PHE A 29 1.51 -2.66 -3.82
CA PHE A 29 1.99 -2.02 -2.60
C PHE A 29 0.94 -1.07 -2.03
N LEU A 30 0.43 -0.13 -2.84
CA LEU A 30 -0.54 0.89 -2.44
C LEU A 30 -1.84 0.26 -1.94
N ASN A 31 -2.33 -0.78 -2.61
CA ASN A 31 -3.61 -1.41 -2.28
C ASN A 31 -3.48 -2.57 -1.28
N GLY A 32 -2.27 -3.09 -1.07
CA GLY A 32 -2.05 -4.36 -0.37
C GLY A 32 -1.11 -4.34 0.83
N ALA A 33 -0.20 -3.36 0.94
CA ALA A 33 0.85 -3.37 1.96
C ALA A 33 0.32 -3.43 3.41
N LEU A 34 -0.81 -2.78 3.69
CA LEU A 34 -1.45 -2.79 5.01
C LEU A 34 -2.33 -4.04 5.25
N LEU A 35 -2.85 -4.64 4.17
CA LEU A 35 -3.88 -5.68 4.25
C LEU A 35 -3.31 -7.10 4.17
N TYR A 36 -2.13 -7.28 3.57
CA TYR A 36 -1.55 -8.59 3.25
C TYR A 36 -0.18 -8.79 3.87
N LYS A 37 0.32 -10.04 3.88
CA LYS A 37 1.66 -10.36 4.39
C LYS A 37 2.72 -9.89 3.40
N GLU A 38 3.74 -9.19 3.89
CA GLU A 38 4.86 -8.72 3.06
C GLU A 38 5.55 -9.88 2.34
N GLU A 39 5.72 -11.01 3.02
CA GLU A 39 6.31 -12.22 2.44
C GLU A 39 5.50 -12.74 1.25
N ALA A 40 4.17 -12.80 1.36
CA ALA A 40 3.29 -13.24 0.26
C ALA A 40 3.34 -12.28 -0.93
N MET A 41 3.49 -10.98 -0.66
CA MET A 41 3.69 -9.97 -1.69
C MET A 41 5.02 -10.18 -2.41
N LEU A 42 6.12 -10.26 -1.66
CA LEU A 42 7.45 -10.44 -2.24
C LEU A 42 7.58 -11.74 -3.03
N GLU A 43 7.01 -12.85 -2.54
CA GLU A 43 7.03 -14.14 -3.23
C GLU A 43 6.23 -14.08 -4.55
N THR A 44 5.02 -13.51 -4.52
CA THR A 44 4.20 -13.39 -5.73
C THR A 44 4.84 -12.46 -6.75
N SER A 45 5.35 -11.30 -6.31
CA SER A 45 6.06 -10.36 -7.18
C SER A 45 7.29 -11.02 -7.81
N TYR A 46 8.05 -11.81 -7.05
CA TYR A 46 9.20 -12.54 -7.57
C TYR A 46 8.80 -13.56 -8.65
N ASN A 47 7.75 -14.36 -8.42
CA ASN A 47 7.31 -15.36 -9.40
C ASN A 47 6.81 -14.70 -10.69
N LEU A 48 6.06 -13.60 -10.58
CA LEU A 48 5.59 -12.84 -11.75
C LEU A 48 6.74 -12.26 -12.57
N LEU A 49 7.78 -11.80 -11.88
CA LEU A 49 8.97 -11.25 -12.52
C LEU A 49 9.73 -12.34 -13.30
N LEU A 50 9.77 -13.57 -12.77
CA LEU A 50 10.33 -14.74 -13.49
C LEU A 50 9.49 -15.07 -14.73
N ASP A 51 8.17 -15.20 -14.58
CA ASP A 51 7.27 -15.47 -15.70
C ASP A 51 7.39 -14.41 -16.80
N LEU A 52 7.54 -13.14 -16.41
CA LEU A 52 7.73 -12.04 -17.34
C LEU A 52 9.10 -12.09 -18.05
N LEU A 53 10.17 -12.47 -17.34
CA LEU A 53 11.49 -12.62 -17.93
C LEU A 53 11.51 -13.76 -18.96
N ASP A 54 10.87 -14.88 -18.64
CA ASP A 54 10.75 -16.01 -19.57
C ASP A 54 9.95 -15.61 -20.82
N ALA A 55 8.81 -14.95 -20.65
CA ALA A 55 8.02 -14.42 -21.77
C ALA A 55 8.82 -13.43 -22.64
N GLN A 56 9.63 -12.58 -22.01
CA GLN A 56 10.51 -11.65 -22.71
C GLN A 56 11.56 -12.38 -23.56
N ASN A 57 12.14 -13.46 -23.04
CA ASN A 57 13.11 -14.27 -23.78
C ASN A 57 12.47 -14.95 -25.00
N ASP A 58 11.17 -15.24 -24.93
CA ASP A 58 10.35 -15.73 -26.05
C ASP A 58 9.86 -14.59 -26.99
N GLY A 59 10.25 -13.34 -26.72
CA GLY A 59 9.92 -12.17 -27.54
C GLY A 59 8.54 -11.57 -27.25
N GLU A 60 7.94 -11.87 -26.11
CA GLU A 60 6.67 -11.30 -25.67
C GLU A 60 6.88 -10.16 -24.64
N ASN A 61 6.04 -9.13 -24.72
CA ASN A 61 5.95 -8.11 -23.67
C ASN A 61 4.88 -8.48 -22.64
N ALA A 62 4.91 -7.80 -21.49
CA ALA A 62 4.02 -8.08 -20.38
C ALA A 62 2.53 -8.04 -20.76
N ILE A 63 2.11 -7.05 -21.56
CA ILE A 63 0.72 -6.90 -22.00
C ILE A 63 0.30 -8.08 -22.88
N LYS A 64 1.17 -8.52 -23.79
CA LYS A 64 0.88 -9.66 -24.67
C LYS A 64 0.82 -10.97 -23.89
N TYR A 65 1.72 -11.17 -22.92
CA TYR A 65 1.82 -12.40 -22.14
C TYR A 65 0.71 -12.52 -21.08
N PHE A 66 0.54 -11.48 -20.24
CA PHE A 66 -0.46 -11.49 -19.17
C PHE A 66 -1.86 -11.13 -19.65
N GLY A 67 -1.98 -10.42 -20.78
CA GLY A 67 -3.27 -9.99 -21.34
C GLY A 67 -4.03 -8.99 -20.47
N MET A 68 -3.36 -8.36 -19.49
CA MET A 68 -3.93 -7.45 -18.51
C MET A 68 -3.04 -6.24 -18.34
N THR A 69 -3.62 -5.11 -17.97
CA THR A 69 -2.87 -3.95 -17.50
C THR A 69 -2.27 -4.21 -16.10
N PRO A 70 -1.25 -3.44 -15.67
CA PRO A 70 -0.68 -3.57 -14.32
C PRO A 70 -1.73 -3.50 -13.21
N ASP A 71 -2.68 -2.56 -13.33
CA ASP A 71 -3.76 -2.37 -12.35
C ASP A 71 -4.72 -3.56 -12.29
N GLU A 72 -5.14 -4.08 -13.44
CA GLU A 72 -6.02 -5.25 -13.52
C GLU A 72 -5.35 -6.50 -12.94
N MET A 73 -4.06 -6.67 -13.23
CA MET A 73 -3.25 -7.76 -12.70
C MET A 73 -3.10 -7.64 -11.18
N ALA A 74 -2.81 -6.43 -10.65
CA ALA A 74 -2.74 -6.15 -9.22
C ALA A 74 -4.07 -6.49 -8.53
N ASP A 75 -5.19 -6.03 -9.08
CA ASP A 75 -6.52 -6.32 -8.56
C ASP A 75 -6.81 -7.82 -8.51
N ASN A 76 -6.44 -8.56 -9.55
CA ASN A 76 -6.63 -10.00 -9.62
C ASN A 76 -5.80 -10.74 -8.54
N ILE A 77 -4.54 -10.34 -8.36
CA ILE A 77 -3.66 -10.86 -7.33
C ILE A 77 -4.25 -10.59 -5.94
N LEU A 78 -4.61 -9.34 -5.66
CA LEU A 78 -5.14 -8.91 -4.37
C LEU A 78 -6.49 -9.56 -4.03
N LYS A 79 -7.33 -9.84 -5.03
CA LYS A 79 -8.59 -10.59 -4.84
C LYS A 79 -8.36 -12.04 -4.43
N LYS A 80 -7.28 -12.68 -4.92
CA LYS A 80 -6.94 -14.07 -4.62
C LYS A 80 -6.27 -14.23 -3.25
N TRP A 81 -5.60 -13.21 -2.75
CA TRP A 81 -4.94 -13.27 -1.45
C TRP A 81 -5.93 -13.26 -0.28
N LYS A 82 -5.68 -14.13 0.71
CA LYS A 82 -6.39 -14.07 1.99
C LYS A 82 -5.82 -12.91 2.80
N LYS A 83 -6.66 -11.92 3.13
CA LYS A 83 -6.27 -10.76 3.96
C LYS A 83 -5.59 -11.25 5.25
N ARG A 84 -4.45 -10.64 5.61
CA ARG A 84 -3.58 -10.99 6.74
C ARG A 84 -4.38 -11.12 8.04
N HIS A 85 -5.42 -10.32 8.17
CA HIS A 85 -6.31 -10.32 9.31
C HIS A 85 -7.75 -10.26 8.78
N GLN A 86 -8.55 -11.31 8.99
CA GLN A 86 -10.00 -11.17 9.11
C GLN A 86 -10.29 -10.38 10.39
N MET A 87 -9.85 -9.14 10.40
CA MET A 87 -9.92 -8.25 11.53
C MET A 87 -11.37 -7.81 11.61
N ASN A 88 -12.08 -8.22 12.66
CA ASN A 88 -13.46 -7.79 12.91
C ASN A 88 -13.52 -6.27 12.77
N SER A 89 -14.21 -5.80 11.72
CA SER A 89 -14.33 -4.41 11.29
C SER A 89 -14.76 -3.47 12.42
N GLU A 90 -15.44 -4.01 13.43
CA GLU A 90 -15.91 -3.32 14.62
C GLU A 90 -14.79 -2.72 15.49
N LYS A 91 -13.61 -3.36 15.58
CA LYS A 91 -12.50 -2.85 16.42
C LYS A 91 -11.82 -1.63 15.80
N LEU A 92 -11.64 -1.63 14.48
CA LEU A 92 -11.03 -0.49 13.77
C LEU A 92 -11.96 0.73 13.76
N PHE A 93 -13.27 0.50 13.61
CA PHE A 93 -14.27 1.57 13.73
C PHE A 93 -14.24 2.21 15.13
N GLY A 94 -14.14 1.39 16.19
CA GLY A 94 -14.00 1.89 17.56
C GLY A 94 -12.77 2.77 17.77
N ILE A 95 -11.62 2.40 17.21
CA ILE A 95 -10.38 3.19 17.31
C ILE A 95 -10.51 4.52 16.55
N LEU A 96 -11.07 4.52 15.35
CA LEU A 96 -11.25 5.73 14.54
C LEU A 96 -12.20 6.73 15.24
N VAL A 97 -13.35 6.26 15.74
CA VAL A 97 -14.30 7.09 16.47
C VAL A 97 -13.67 7.65 17.76
N PHE A 98 -12.90 6.83 18.47
CA PHE A 98 -12.19 7.26 19.67
C PHE A 98 -11.18 8.39 19.37
N LEU A 99 -10.37 8.27 18.32
CA LEU A 99 -9.40 9.30 17.95
C LEU A 99 -10.05 10.63 17.55
N LEU A 100 -11.15 10.58 16.79
CA LEU A 100 -11.92 11.78 16.42
C LEU A 100 -12.53 12.46 17.66
N TYR A 101 -13.13 11.68 18.56
CA TYR A 101 -13.76 12.21 19.77
C TYR A 101 -12.73 12.76 20.77
N PHE A 102 -11.60 12.07 20.93
CA PHE A 102 -10.50 12.51 21.77
C PHE A 102 -9.87 13.82 21.25
N GLY A 103 -9.69 13.94 19.92
CA GLY A 103 -9.21 15.18 19.29
C GLY A 103 -10.13 16.37 19.54
N LEU A 104 -11.45 16.18 19.49
CA LEU A 104 -12.43 17.22 19.82
C LEU A 104 -12.33 17.66 21.29
N ILE A 105 -12.18 16.72 22.23
CA ILE A 105 -12.02 17.03 23.66
C ILE A 105 -10.75 17.86 23.90
N LEU A 106 -9.64 17.53 23.22
CA LEU A 106 -8.40 18.32 23.30
C LEU A 106 -8.55 19.72 22.70
N ALA A 107 -9.24 19.85 21.57
CA ALA A 107 -9.51 21.15 20.95
C ALA A 107 -10.41 22.05 21.82
N VAL A 108 -11.43 21.47 22.46
CA VAL A 108 -12.32 22.19 23.37
C VAL A 108 -11.59 22.64 24.63
N SER A 109 -10.78 21.78 25.24
CA SER A 109 -10.03 22.12 26.47
C SER A 109 -8.98 23.20 26.24
N THR A 110 -8.25 23.15 25.11
CA THR A 110 -7.29 24.19 24.72
C THR A 110 -7.97 25.52 24.36
N GLY A 111 -9.12 25.48 23.66
CA GLY A 111 -9.93 26.66 23.37
C GLY A 111 -10.52 27.32 24.64
N PHE A 112 -10.97 26.52 25.59
CA PHE A 112 -11.50 26.99 26.88
C PHE A 112 -10.42 27.68 27.73
N LEU A 113 -9.23 27.08 27.82
CA LEU A 113 -8.08 27.68 28.51
C LEU A 113 -7.66 29.01 27.90
N LYS A 114 -7.60 29.09 26.56
CA LYS A 114 -7.24 30.32 25.84
C LYS A 114 -8.26 31.44 26.09
N ASN A 115 -9.55 31.13 26.12
CA ASN A 115 -10.61 32.12 26.31
C ASN A 115 -10.68 32.64 27.77
N HIS A 116 -10.43 31.78 28.76
CA HIS A 116 -10.39 32.14 30.18
C HIS A 116 -9.15 32.99 30.54
N LEU A 117 -8.00 32.75 29.91
CA LEU A 117 -6.80 33.57 30.12
C LEU A 117 -6.95 34.99 29.54
N VAL A 118 -7.61 35.12 28.39
CA VAL A 118 -7.91 36.42 27.75
C VAL A 118 -8.93 37.22 28.57
N SER A 119 -9.94 36.60 29.19
CA SER A 119 -10.94 37.31 30.01
C SER A 119 -10.41 37.86 31.34
N HIS A 120 -9.29 37.33 31.84
CA HIS A 120 -8.62 37.81 33.06
C HIS A 120 -7.45 38.77 32.78
N GLY A 121 -7.28 39.22 31.54
CA GLY A 121 -6.31 40.27 31.18
C GLY A 121 -4.84 39.83 31.12
N LEU A 122 -4.55 38.52 31.22
CA LEU A 122 -3.23 38.00 30.85
C LEU A 122 -3.20 37.76 29.33
N ALA A 123 -3.05 38.84 28.58
CA ALA A 123 -2.61 38.75 27.19
C ALA A 123 -1.14 38.28 27.19
N ILE A 124 -0.90 37.03 26.80
CA ILE A 124 0.45 36.55 26.49
C ILE A 124 0.81 37.14 25.12
N CYS A 125 1.68 38.16 25.11
CA CYS A 125 2.39 38.61 23.92
C CYS A 125 3.31 37.52 23.39
#